data_AF-A0A2D9KVC9-F1
#
_entry.id   AF-A0A2D9KVC9-F1
#
_cell.length_a   1.000
_cell.length_b   1.000
_cell.length_c   1.000
_cell.angle_alpha   90.00
_cell.angle_beta   90.00
_cell.angle_gamma   90.00
#
_symmetry.space_group_name_H-M   'P 1'
#
loop_
_entity.id
_entity.type
_entity.pdbx_description
1 polymer ?
#
loop_
_entity_poly.entity_id
_entity_poly.type
_entity_poly.pdbx_seq_one_letter_code
_entity_poly.pdbx_strand_id
1 'polypeptide(L)'
;MGWRSRFLMLRRFDALPDMAMVKQLLQQLVRQTIADPSRHVDKPLVFYGAGNLGRMAKVYCDRLGIKIEAVVDQQADQHRQDPFWQDVTLLLPEDVPLQLKHSSLLAICVANAVFSHLQETLTEQGWQDVVHFYDISEAYRDKHPLSNGWFCAQLSTEEAEQISTVMEQWNDPQSRAYHLQFIAWRHLRQDWLFAGAEMQPENRYLIPEVKSVVHQQEVIADIGAHQGETSLLLLDAFNYHYKSLWIFEPDPENLSLIESKLEKLISRDRDQVHLYGTALSNVSGMRQFFAGAGYACQLSEIGDTSLSVKTFDAFDVPVTFMKLHLEGEELNVLQGAEKTLRKHRPIVTSTAYHNRLGLYKMAAWLMKTLDNYQFFFRLHSGCGTGAVIYAIPSERYQRTNNAGVNNES
;
A
#
# COMPACT_ATOMS: atom_id res chain seq x y z
N MET A 1 33.74 -8.78 -20.17
CA MET A 1 32.52 -7.99 -19.90
C MET A 1 32.47 -7.73 -18.41
N GLY A 2 33.05 -6.60 -18.00
CA GLY A 2 33.45 -6.33 -16.62
C GLY A 2 32.37 -5.62 -15.81
N TRP A 3 32.27 -6.01 -14.54
CA TRP A 3 31.91 -5.19 -13.38
C TRP A 3 30.65 -4.33 -13.56
N ARG A 4 29.47 -4.95 -13.34
CA ARG A 4 28.31 -4.20 -12.86
C ARG A 4 28.73 -3.58 -11.52
N SER A 5 28.94 -2.27 -11.52
CA SER A 5 28.98 -1.45 -10.31
C SER A 5 27.86 -1.95 -9.38
N ARG A 6 28.23 -2.55 -8.23
CA ARG A 6 27.28 -2.77 -7.15
C ARG A 6 26.90 -1.39 -6.64
N PHE A 7 25.97 -0.72 -7.32
CA PHE A 7 25.20 0.32 -6.67
C PHE A 7 24.62 -0.34 -5.43
N LEU A 8 25.00 0.18 -4.26
CA LEU A 8 24.56 -0.34 -2.98
C LEU A 8 23.03 -0.34 -2.98
N MET A 9 22.42 -1.53 -3.11
CA MET A 9 20.97 -1.70 -3.00
C MET A 9 20.49 -1.42 -1.58
N LEU A 10 21.40 -1.27 -0.62
CA LEU A 10 21.14 -0.92 0.77
C LEU A 10 21.94 0.32 1.18
N ARG A 11 21.27 1.31 1.76
CA ARG A 11 21.90 2.48 2.39
C ARG A 11 21.38 2.66 3.81
N ARG A 12 22.27 2.82 4.78
CA ARG A 12 21.93 3.01 6.19
C ARG A 12 22.24 4.43 6.65
N PHE A 13 21.42 4.95 7.55
CA PHE A 13 21.56 6.25 8.18
C PHE A 13 21.38 6.09 9.69
N ASP A 14 22.32 6.62 10.46
CA ASP A 14 22.38 6.41 11.92
C ASP A 14 21.40 7.29 12.72
N ALA A 15 20.66 8.18 12.05
CA ALA A 15 19.70 9.09 12.67
C ALA A 15 18.60 9.49 11.69
N LEU A 16 17.47 9.97 12.23
CA LEU A 16 16.39 10.55 11.44
C LEU A 16 16.85 11.86 10.75
N PRO A 17 16.35 12.14 9.53
CA PRO A 17 16.82 13.28 8.74
C PRO A 17 16.20 14.59 9.21
N ASP A 18 17.05 15.60 9.39
CA ASP A 18 16.62 16.99 9.42
C ASP A 18 16.36 17.53 7.99
N MET A 19 15.89 18.77 7.89
CA MET A 19 15.60 19.36 6.58
C MET A 19 16.85 19.62 5.73
N ALA A 20 18.02 19.79 6.33
CA ALA A 20 19.26 19.95 5.57
C ALA A 20 19.66 18.63 4.90
N MET A 21 19.60 17.53 5.64
CA MET A 21 19.81 16.18 5.12
C MET A 21 18.78 15.83 4.05
N VAL A 22 17.49 16.14 4.27
CA VAL A 22 16.43 15.95 3.26
C VAL A 22 16.82 16.61 1.94
N LYS A 23 17.16 17.92 1.96
CA LYS A 23 17.51 18.68 0.75
C LYS A 23 18.74 18.09 0.05
N GLN A 24 19.76 17.67 0.80
CA GLN A 24 20.94 17.02 0.26
C GLN A 24 20.60 15.67 -0.41
N LEU A 25 19.79 14.84 0.24
CA LEU A 25 19.42 13.52 -0.28
C LEU A 25 18.52 13.62 -1.52
N LEU A 26 17.60 14.59 -1.57
CA LEU A 26 16.78 14.86 -2.76
C LEU A 26 17.65 15.31 -3.94
N GLN A 27 18.64 16.18 -3.71
CA GLN A 27 19.59 16.56 -4.76
C GLN A 27 20.43 15.37 -5.25
N GLN A 28 20.76 14.43 -4.37
CA GLN A 28 21.44 13.18 -4.77
C GLN A 28 20.52 12.28 -5.60
N LEU A 29 19.24 12.17 -5.24
CA LEU A 29 18.24 11.41 -5.99
C LEU A 29 18.07 11.98 -7.40
N VAL A 30 17.89 13.30 -7.56
CA VAL A 30 17.76 13.97 -8.88
C VAL A 30 18.94 13.70 -9.82
N ARG A 31 20.15 13.51 -9.27
CA ARG A 31 21.37 13.27 -10.06
C ARG A 31 21.58 11.80 -10.44
N GLN A 32 20.77 10.90 -9.91
CA GLN A 32 20.88 9.47 -10.14
C GLN A 32 19.74 8.99 -11.04
N THR A 33 20.03 7.98 -11.83
CA THR A 33 19.04 7.21 -12.58
C THR A 33 19.52 5.78 -12.65
N ILE A 34 18.58 4.84 -12.76
CA ILE A 34 18.88 3.45 -13.07
C ILE A 34 18.13 3.05 -14.34
N ALA A 35 18.55 1.94 -14.95
CA ALA A 35 17.77 1.34 -16.03
C ALA A 35 16.38 0.94 -15.49
N ASP A 36 15.40 0.89 -16.40
CA ASP A 36 14.06 0.38 -16.10
C ASP A 36 14.17 -1.00 -15.41
N PRO A 37 13.65 -1.16 -14.18
CA PRO A 37 13.77 -2.40 -13.44
C PRO A 37 12.77 -3.47 -13.89
N SER A 38 11.81 -3.14 -14.77
CA SER A 38 10.80 -4.09 -15.23
C SER A 38 11.43 -5.35 -15.85
N ARG A 39 10.86 -6.51 -15.52
CA ARG A 39 11.43 -7.82 -15.87
C ARG A 39 10.40 -8.75 -16.49
N HIS A 40 10.43 -8.91 -17.81
CA HIS A 40 9.65 -9.97 -18.47
C HIS A 40 10.12 -11.37 -18.06
N VAL A 41 9.22 -12.34 -18.05
CA VAL A 41 9.54 -13.75 -17.82
C VAL A 41 10.00 -14.36 -19.15
N ASP A 42 11.27 -14.74 -19.23
CA ASP A 42 11.92 -15.29 -20.43
C ASP A 42 12.58 -16.67 -20.20
N LYS A 43 12.40 -17.23 -19.00
CA LYS A 43 12.93 -18.52 -18.54
C LYS A 43 12.00 -19.08 -17.46
N PRO A 44 12.22 -20.31 -16.94
CA PRO A 44 11.40 -20.88 -15.88
C PRO A 44 11.26 -19.91 -14.69
N LEU A 45 10.02 -19.68 -14.26
CA LEU A 45 9.71 -18.76 -13.17
C LEU A 45 9.55 -19.55 -11.88
N VAL A 46 10.29 -19.16 -10.85
CA VAL A 46 10.16 -19.71 -9.50
C VAL A 46 9.78 -18.58 -8.55
N PHE A 47 8.87 -18.83 -7.63
CA PHE A 47 8.52 -17.89 -6.58
C PHE A 47 9.31 -18.16 -5.30
N TYR A 48 9.66 -17.11 -4.57
CA TYR A 48 10.10 -17.20 -3.19
C TYR A 48 9.06 -16.54 -2.28
N GLY A 49 8.29 -17.33 -1.54
CA GLY A 49 7.19 -16.91 -0.69
C GLY A 49 5.82 -17.42 -1.16
N ALA A 50 5.18 -18.24 -0.34
CA ALA A 50 3.85 -18.85 -0.53
C ALA A 50 2.73 -18.15 0.27
N GLY A 51 3.06 -17.03 0.93
CA GLY A 51 2.11 -16.18 1.65
C GLY A 51 1.18 -15.36 0.73
N ASN A 52 0.53 -14.32 1.27
CA ASN A 52 -0.48 -13.53 0.55
C ASN A 52 0.02 -12.94 -0.76
N LEU A 53 1.26 -12.40 -0.79
CA LEU A 53 1.85 -11.88 -2.02
C LEU A 53 2.12 -13.00 -3.04
N GLY A 54 2.57 -14.19 -2.59
CA GLY A 54 2.71 -15.36 -3.45
C GLY A 54 1.39 -15.80 -4.08
N ARG A 55 0.29 -15.80 -3.30
CA ARG A 55 -1.04 -16.12 -3.83
C ARG A 55 -1.51 -15.11 -4.87
N MET A 56 -1.37 -13.83 -4.57
CA MET A 56 -1.70 -12.76 -5.51
C MET A 56 -0.86 -12.88 -6.80
N ALA A 57 0.44 -13.16 -6.66
CA ALA A 57 1.33 -13.39 -7.79
C ALA A 57 0.93 -14.61 -8.63
N LYS A 58 0.47 -15.69 -8.00
CA LYS A 58 -0.03 -16.88 -8.71
C LYS A 58 -1.28 -16.55 -9.52
N VAL A 59 -2.29 -15.92 -8.90
CA VAL A 59 -3.52 -15.49 -9.59
C VAL A 59 -3.21 -14.57 -10.77
N TYR A 60 -2.27 -13.64 -10.58
CA TYR A 60 -1.77 -12.77 -11.64
C TYR A 60 -1.16 -13.56 -12.80
N CYS A 61 -0.25 -14.50 -12.50
CA CYS A 61 0.42 -15.33 -13.50
C CYS A 61 -0.56 -16.24 -14.24
N ASP A 62 -1.51 -16.88 -13.53
CA ASP A 62 -2.55 -17.72 -14.11
C ASP A 62 -3.40 -16.93 -15.12
N ARG A 63 -3.80 -15.70 -14.77
CA ARG A 63 -4.58 -14.81 -15.65
C ARG A 63 -3.83 -14.41 -16.92
N LEU A 64 -2.49 -14.31 -16.86
CA LEU A 64 -1.64 -14.00 -18.00
C LEU A 64 -1.12 -15.24 -18.74
N GLY A 65 -1.43 -16.45 -18.27
CA GLY A 65 -0.89 -17.69 -18.82
C GLY A 65 0.62 -17.88 -18.59
N ILE A 66 1.19 -17.23 -17.58
CA ILE A 66 2.59 -17.37 -17.19
C ILE A 66 2.71 -18.59 -16.28
N LYS A 67 3.39 -19.64 -16.76
CA LYS A 67 3.63 -20.85 -15.97
C LYS A 67 4.65 -20.58 -14.86
N ILE A 68 4.31 -21.00 -13.63
CA ILE A 68 5.23 -21.04 -12.49
C ILE A 68 5.74 -22.48 -12.34
N GLU A 69 7.05 -22.65 -12.24
CA GLU A 69 7.71 -23.96 -12.16
C GLU A 69 7.70 -24.52 -10.73
N ALA A 70 7.94 -23.66 -9.74
CA ALA A 70 7.92 -24.01 -8.33
C ALA A 70 7.70 -22.77 -7.44
N VAL A 71 7.31 -23.03 -6.19
CA VAL A 71 7.25 -22.04 -5.11
C VAL A 71 8.15 -22.53 -3.98
N VAL A 72 9.09 -21.68 -3.60
CA VAL A 72 10.04 -21.92 -2.52
C VAL A 72 9.57 -21.14 -1.29
N ASP A 73 9.39 -21.82 -0.16
CA ASP A 73 9.01 -21.16 1.10
C ASP A 73 9.67 -21.86 2.29
N GLN A 74 10.07 -21.09 3.30
CA GLN A 74 10.66 -21.65 4.55
C GLN A 74 9.66 -22.53 5.32
N GLN A 75 8.36 -22.31 5.09
CA GLN A 75 7.26 -23.06 5.68
C GLN A 75 6.50 -23.86 4.61
N ALA A 76 7.19 -24.29 3.53
CA ALA A 76 6.58 -25.02 2.42
C ALA A 76 5.70 -26.20 2.88
N ASP A 77 6.12 -26.95 3.90
CA ASP A 77 5.36 -28.07 4.45
C ASP A 77 4.01 -27.68 5.03
N GLN A 78 3.88 -26.48 5.61
CA GLN A 78 2.60 -25.96 6.11
C GLN A 78 1.65 -25.63 4.96
N HIS A 79 2.19 -25.25 3.81
CA HIS A 79 1.42 -24.90 2.61
C HIS A 79 1.02 -26.10 1.76
N ARG A 80 1.66 -27.28 1.92
CA ARG A 80 1.32 -28.50 1.15
C ARG A 80 -0.12 -28.96 1.34
N GLN A 81 -0.73 -28.66 2.47
CA GLN A 81 -2.12 -29.00 2.77
C GLN A 81 -3.12 -27.96 2.24
N ASP A 82 -2.64 -26.85 1.70
CA ASP A 82 -3.49 -25.79 1.18
C ASP A 82 -3.94 -26.10 -0.26
N PRO A 83 -5.25 -26.25 -0.52
CA PRO A 83 -5.75 -26.58 -1.85
C PRO A 83 -5.34 -25.55 -2.93
N PHE A 84 -5.04 -24.31 -2.55
CA PHE A 84 -4.60 -23.28 -3.49
C PHE A 84 -3.26 -23.61 -4.17
N TRP A 85 -2.38 -24.34 -3.47
CA TRP A 85 -1.04 -24.67 -3.95
C TRP A 85 -0.93 -26.10 -4.51
N GLN A 86 -2.03 -26.85 -4.56
CA GLN A 86 -2.02 -28.28 -4.92
C GLN A 86 -1.42 -28.58 -6.31
N ASP A 87 -1.55 -27.65 -7.25
CA ASP A 87 -1.11 -27.80 -8.65
C ASP A 87 0.29 -27.21 -8.90
N VAL A 88 1.02 -26.83 -7.83
CA VAL A 88 2.34 -26.21 -7.92
C VAL A 88 3.34 -26.95 -7.03
N THR A 89 4.55 -27.16 -7.54
CA THR A 89 5.63 -27.77 -6.76
C THR A 89 6.06 -26.83 -5.63
N LEU A 90 5.83 -27.23 -4.38
CA LEU A 90 6.33 -26.53 -3.18
C LEU A 90 7.65 -27.15 -2.71
N LEU A 91 8.66 -26.30 -2.49
CA LEU A 91 10.01 -26.70 -2.09
C LEU A 91 10.47 -25.93 -0.85
N LEU A 92 11.20 -26.60 0.04
CA LEU A 92 12.01 -25.92 1.04
C LEU A 92 13.27 -25.33 0.37
N PRO A 93 13.87 -24.24 0.89
CA PRO A 93 15.06 -23.62 0.29
C PRO A 93 16.25 -24.57 0.07
N GLU A 94 16.44 -25.52 0.98
CA GLU A 94 17.47 -26.56 0.94
C GLU A 94 17.22 -27.65 -0.11
N ASP A 95 15.96 -27.88 -0.48
CA ASP A 95 15.56 -28.91 -1.44
C ASP A 95 15.69 -28.44 -2.90
N VAL A 96 15.92 -27.14 -3.12
CA VAL A 96 15.99 -26.56 -4.46
C VAL A 96 17.29 -26.97 -5.16
N PRO A 97 17.23 -27.71 -6.29
CA PRO A 97 18.42 -28.12 -7.01
C PRO A 97 19.22 -26.93 -7.55
N LEU A 98 20.55 -27.00 -7.46
CA LEU A 98 21.44 -25.92 -7.92
C LEU A 98 21.22 -25.55 -9.40
N GLN A 99 20.93 -26.55 -10.25
CA GLN A 99 20.59 -26.33 -11.65
C GLN A 99 19.35 -25.45 -11.84
N LEU A 100 18.31 -25.64 -11.01
CA LEU A 100 17.10 -24.82 -11.04
C LEU A 100 17.42 -23.37 -10.64
N LYS A 101 18.23 -23.18 -9.58
CA LYS A 101 18.68 -21.85 -9.12
C LYS A 101 19.43 -21.06 -10.20
N HIS A 102 20.25 -21.73 -11.00
CA HIS A 102 21.06 -21.11 -12.04
C HIS A 102 20.28 -20.81 -13.34
N SER A 103 19.25 -21.58 -13.64
CA SER A 103 18.54 -21.52 -14.93
C SER A 103 17.19 -20.80 -14.87
N SER A 104 16.71 -20.47 -13.67
CA SER A 104 15.38 -19.86 -13.46
C SER A 104 15.45 -18.39 -13.08
N LEU A 105 14.34 -17.68 -13.29
CA LEU A 105 14.07 -16.36 -12.74
C LEU A 105 13.40 -16.56 -11.38
N LEU A 106 14.01 -16.04 -10.31
CA LEU A 106 13.40 -16.04 -8.99
C LEU A 106 12.65 -14.73 -8.75
N ALA A 107 11.34 -14.83 -8.55
CA ALA A 107 10.50 -13.72 -8.11
C ALA A 107 10.30 -13.77 -6.59
N ILE A 108 10.86 -12.79 -5.89
CA ILE A 108 10.60 -12.59 -4.47
C ILE A 108 9.16 -12.11 -4.30
N CYS A 109 8.35 -12.92 -3.61
CA CYS A 109 6.96 -12.70 -3.28
C CYS A 109 6.80 -12.44 -1.76
N VAL A 110 7.69 -11.63 -1.20
CA VAL A 110 7.71 -11.25 0.22
C VAL A 110 7.76 -9.73 0.34
N ALA A 111 6.73 -9.13 0.95
CA ALA A 111 6.61 -7.68 1.07
C ALA A 111 6.96 -7.14 2.46
N ASN A 112 7.05 -7.99 3.49
CA ASN A 112 7.31 -7.61 4.88
C ASN A 112 8.79 -7.79 5.28
N ALA A 113 9.70 -7.74 4.31
CA ALA A 113 11.14 -7.85 4.53
C ALA A 113 11.89 -6.75 3.77
N VAL A 114 13.13 -6.48 4.20
CA VAL A 114 14.08 -5.65 3.45
C VAL A 114 14.55 -6.44 2.24
N PHE A 115 14.23 -5.96 1.03
CA PHE A 115 14.45 -6.70 -0.20
C PHE A 115 15.92 -7.01 -0.44
N SER A 116 16.80 -6.03 -0.23
CA SER A 116 18.23 -6.15 -0.49
C SER A 116 18.89 -7.27 0.33
N HIS A 117 18.49 -7.44 1.59
CA HIS A 117 19.00 -8.54 2.43
C HIS A 117 18.55 -9.90 1.88
N LEU A 118 17.27 -10.02 1.52
CA LEU A 118 16.72 -11.26 1.00
C LEU A 118 17.36 -11.62 -0.34
N GLN A 119 17.51 -10.65 -1.23
CA GLN A 119 18.18 -10.83 -2.52
C GLN A 119 19.65 -11.25 -2.35
N GLU A 120 20.39 -10.65 -1.42
CA GLU A 120 21.77 -11.01 -1.11
C GLU A 120 21.86 -12.46 -0.62
N THR A 121 21.03 -12.83 0.37
CA THR A 121 20.97 -14.20 0.90
C THR A 121 20.63 -15.23 -0.18
N LEU A 122 19.67 -14.94 -1.05
CA LEU A 122 19.28 -15.84 -2.14
C LEU A 122 20.38 -15.95 -3.20
N THR A 123 21.08 -14.87 -3.49
CA THR A 123 22.23 -14.87 -4.41
C THR A 123 23.37 -15.74 -3.85
N GLU A 124 23.66 -15.64 -2.54
CA GLU A 124 24.64 -16.50 -1.86
C GLU A 124 24.26 -17.98 -1.87
N GLN A 125 22.96 -18.28 -1.86
CA GLN A 125 22.42 -19.65 -2.01
C GLN A 125 22.49 -20.18 -3.46
N GLY A 126 22.99 -19.38 -4.40
CA GLY A 126 23.24 -19.76 -5.79
C GLY A 126 22.25 -19.19 -6.80
N TRP A 127 21.25 -18.40 -6.42
CA TRP A 127 20.34 -17.79 -7.42
C TRP A 127 21.06 -16.74 -8.27
N GLN A 128 20.87 -16.78 -9.59
CA GLN A 128 21.60 -15.90 -10.53
C GLN A 128 20.76 -14.75 -11.11
N ASP A 129 19.43 -14.86 -11.10
CA ASP A 129 18.51 -13.83 -11.56
C ASP A 129 17.36 -13.70 -10.55
N VAL A 130 17.45 -12.68 -9.68
CA VAL A 130 16.54 -12.47 -8.55
C VAL A 130 15.96 -11.07 -8.66
N VAL A 131 14.64 -11.00 -8.76
CA VAL A 131 13.87 -9.74 -8.82
C VAL A 131 12.72 -9.78 -7.83
N HIS A 132 12.15 -8.61 -7.51
CA HIS A 132 10.88 -8.60 -6.79
C HIS A 132 9.75 -8.93 -7.78
N PHE A 133 8.70 -9.62 -7.34
CA PHE A 133 7.54 -9.93 -8.20
C PHE A 133 6.94 -8.67 -8.85
N TYR A 134 6.97 -7.54 -8.16
CA TYR A 134 6.47 -6.29 -8.69
C TYR A 134 7.22 -5.76 -9.91
N ASP A 135 8.51 -6.06 -10.06
CA ASP A 135 9.25 -5.72 -11.28
C ASP A 135 8.77 -6.58 -12.47
N ILE A 136 8.35 -7.82 -12.20
CA ILE A 136 7.69 -8.65 -13.21
C ILE A 136 6.31 -8.10 -13.54
N SER A 137 5.50 -7.77 -12.53
CA SER A 137 4.15 -7.27 -12.80
C SER A 137 4.13 -5.97 -13.59
N GLU A 138 5.14 -5.12 -13.38
CA GLU A 138 5.31 -3.87 -14.12
C GLU A 138 5.59 -4.11 -15.61
N ALA A 139 6.27 -5.20 -15.97
CA ALA A 139 6.56 -5.53 -17.36
C ALA A 139 5.32 -5.91 -18.18
N TYR A 140 4.19 -6.26 -17.54
CA TYR A 140 2.95 -6.64 -18.22
C TYR A 140 1.78 -5.69 -17.88
N ARG A 141 2.08 -4.40 -17.62
CA ARG A 141 1.05 -3.39 -17.33
C ARG A 141 0.06 -3.17 -18.49
N ASP A 142 0.44 -3.52 -19.70
CA ASP A 142 -0.42 -3.54 -20.89
C ASP A 142 -1.52 -4.62 -20.82
N LYS A 143 -1.34 -5.66 -20.00
CA LYS A 143 -2.25 -6.81 -19.89
C LYS A 143 -2.91 -6.96 -18.53
N HIS A 144 -2.34 -6.38 -17.48
CA HIS A 144 -2.87 -6.49 -16.11
C HIS A 144 -2.66 -5.18 -15.34
N PRO A 145 -3.67 -4.66 -14.60
CA PRO A 145 -3.66 -3.30 -14.07
C PRO A 145 -2.79 -3.10 -12.80
N LEU A 146 -2.36 -4.19 -12.16
CA LEU A 146 -1.54 -4.16 -10.92
C LEU A 146 -0.34 -3.21 -11.06
N SER A 147 -0.34 -2.12 -10.28
CA SER A 147 0.59 -1.00 -10.42
C SER A 147 1.65 -0.95 -9.32
N ASN A 148 1.68 -1.90 -8.39
CA ASN A 148 2.57 -1.89 -7.22
C ASN A 148 4.06 -1.85 -7.59
N GLY A 149 4.42 -2.20 -8.83
CA GLY A 149 5.77 -2.14 -9.40
C GLY A 149 6.17 -0.82 -10.04
N TRP A 150 5.30 0.20 -10.07
CA TRP A 150 5.59 1.44 -10.78
C TRP A 150 6.94 2.05 -10.39
N PHE A 151 7.60 2.61 -11.39
CA PHE A 151 8.96 3.11 -11.31
C PHE A 151 9.06 4.58 -11.75
N CYS A 152 9.75 5.38 -10.96
CA CYS A 152 10.07 6.77 -11.27
C CYS A 152 11.39 6.80 -12.03
N ALA A 153 11.36 6.75 -13.36
CA ALA A 153 12.59 6.76 -14.17
C ALA A 153 13.44 8.02 -13.99
N GLN A 154 12.79 9.17 -13.82
CA GLN A 154 13.46 10.45 -13.62
C GLN A 154 12.74 11.25 -12.54
N LEU A 155 13.52 11.86 -11.63
CA LEU A 155 13.04 12.83 -10.66
C LEU A 155 13.57 14.20 -11.05
N SER A 156 12.69 15.17 -11.31
CA SER A 156 13.12 16.52 -11.70
C SER A 156 13.53 17.36 -10.49
N THR A 157 14.30 18.43 -10.71
CA THR A 157 14.62 19.41 -9.66
C THR A 157 13.37 20.06 -9.10
N GLU A 158 12.39 20.38 -9.95
CA GLU A 158 11.10 20.96 -9.54
C GLU A 158 10.32 19.99 -8.64
N GLU A 159 10.27 18.71 -9.00
CA GLU A 159 9.62 17.70 -8.15
C GLU A 159 10.34 17.55 -6.82
N ALA A 160 11.68 17.57 -6.81
CA ALA A 160 12.45 17.55 -5.57
C ALA A 160 12.19 18.77 -4.68
N GLU A 161 11.99 19.96 -5.25
CA GLU A 161 11.59 21.16 -4.51
C GLU A 161 10.19 20.98 -3.90
N GLN A 162 9.22 20.48 -4.67
CA GLN A 162 7.87 20.22 -4.17
C GLN A 162 7.86 19.15 -3.06
N ILE A 163 8.65 18.09 -3.22
CA ILE A 163 8.84 17.07 -2.18
C ILE A 163 9.43 17.71 -0.93
N SER A 164 10.44 18.58 -1.06
CA SER A 164 11.02 19.30 0.08
C SER A 164 9.98 20.15 0.81
N THR A 165 9.12 20.89 0.09
CA THR A 165 8.04 21.69 0.68
C THR A 165 7.00 20.84 1.43
N VAL A 166 6.68 19.66 0.89
CA VAL A 166 5.85 18.68 1.61
C VAL A 166 6.56 18.18 2.87
N MET A 167 7.86 17.89 2.78
CA MET A 167 8.63 17.36 3.91
C MET A 167 8.82 18.36 5.06
N GLU A 168 8.77 19.66 4.79
CA GLU A 168 8.76 20.71 5.81
C GLU A 168 7.47 20.66 6.66
N GLN A 169 6.37 20.17 6.10
CA GLN A 169 5.05 20.14 6.73
C GLN A 169 4.72 18.83 7.46
N TRP A 170 5.55 17.78 7.33
CA TRP A 170 5.38 16.60 8.18
C TRP A 170 5.62 16.95 9.65
N ASN A 171 4.78 16.39 10.53
CA ASN A 171 4.83 16.66 11.96
C ASN A 171 6.03 16.06 12.69
N ASP A 172 6.70 15.08 12.10
CA ASP A 172 7.86 14.43 12.70
C ASP A 172 8.97 14.11 11.68
N PRO A 173 10.22 13.96 12.15
CA PRO A 173 11.34 13.56 11.28
C PRO A 173 11.24 12.10 10.81
N GLN A 174 10.47 11.25 11.49
CA GLN A 174 10.24 9.86 11.09
C GLN A 174 9.48 9.77 9.75
N SER A 175 8.54 10.68 9.51
CA SER A 175 7.78 10.83 8.27
C SER A 175 8.70 11.22 7.12
N ARG A 176 9.67 12.12 7.38
CA ARG A 176 10.68 12.50 6.39
C ARG A 176 11.57 11.30 6.02
N ALA A 177 11.98 10.51 7.02
CA ALA A 177 12.71 9.26 6.78
C ALA A 177 11.90 8.30 5.90
N TYR A 178 10.69 7.92 6.31
CA TYR A 178 9.86 7.00 5.53
C TYR A 178 9.57 7.49 4.11
N HIS A 179 9.35 8.79 3.95
CA HIS A 179 9.11 9.38 2.64
C HIS A 179 10.37 9.33 1.76
N LEU A 180 11.58 9.58 2.30
CA LEU A 180 12.83 9.34 1.59
C LEU A 180 13.03 7.86 1.24
N GLN A 181 12.73 6.93 2.15
CA GLN A 181 12.81 5.48 1.87
C GLN A 181 11.89 5.07 0.73
N PHE A 182 10.65 5.59 0.72
CA PHE A 182 9.69 5.38 -0.35
C PHE A 182 10.19 5.91 -1.70
N ILE A 183 10.68 7.15 -1.76
CA ILE A 183 11.20 7.74 -3.00
C ILE A 183 12.44 6.98 -3.50
N ALA A 184 13.36 6.64 -2.60
CA ALA A 184 14.57 5.90 -2.95
C ALA A 184 14.24 4.53 -3.57
N TRP A 185 13.25 3.82 -3.05
CA TRP A 185 12.77 2.59 -3.67
C TRP A 185 12.15 2.84 -5.05
N ARG A 186 11.22 3.81 -5.13
CA ARG A 186 10.50 4.10 -6.37
C ARG A 186 11.38 4.63 -7.48
N HIS A 187 12.49 5.27 -7.14
CA HIS A 187 13.40 5.90 -8.11
C HIS A 187 14.67 5.09 -8.38
N LEU A 188 15.19 4.34 -7.40
CA LEU A 188 16.49 3.66 -7.52
C LEU A 188 16.45 2.17 -7.14
N ARG A 189 15.30 1.62 -6.70
CA ARG A 189 15.19 0.26 -6.14
C ARG A 189 16.21 0.01 -5.01
N GLN A 190 16.45 1.04 -4.21
CA GLN A 190 17.33 0.95 -3.05
C GLN A 190 16.52 0.91 -1.77
N ASP A 191 16.85 -0.03 -0.88
CA ASP A 191 16.45 -0.01 0.51
C ASP A 191 17.27 1.05 1.24
N TRP A 192 16.63 2.15 1.61
CA TRP A 192 17.19 3.10 2.57
C TRP A 192 16.64 2.78 3.94
N LEU A 193 17.50 2.75 4.96
CA LEU A 193 17.12 2.44 6.35
C LEU A 193 17.63 3.54 7.27
N PHE A 194 16.72 4.24 7.94
CA PHE A 194 17.05 5.22 8.97
C PHE A 194 16.82 4.63 10.37
N ALA A 195 17.79 4.79 11.27
CA ALA A 195 17.59 4.44 12.67
C ALA A 195 16.43 5.26 13.27
N GLY A 196 15.45 4.57 13.87
CA GLY A 196 14.22 5.18 14.38
C GLY A 196 13.09 5.31 13.36
N ALA A 197 13.24 4.76 12.15
CA ALA A 197 12.18 4.64 11.14
C ALA A 197 12.11 3.23 10.55
N GLU A 198 12.19 2.22 11.42
CA GLU A 198 12.03 0.82 11.04
C GLU A 198 10.61 0.56 10.54
N MET A 199 10.45 -0.33 9.56
CA MET A 199 9.15 -0.69 9.02
C MET A 199 8.27 -1.36 10.09
N GLN A 200 7.03 -0.88 10.24
CA GLN A 200 6.04 -1.38 11.22
C GLN A 200 4.82 -1.97 10.49
N PRO A 201 4.85 -3.24 10.05
CA PRO A 201 3.76 -3.82 9.25
C PRO A 201 2.41 -3.94 9.99
N GLU A 202 2.42 -3.98 11.32
CA GLU A 202 1.28 -4.31 12.17
C GLU A 202 0.25 -3.19 12.39
N ASN A 203 0.60 -1.93 12.13
CA ASN A 203 -0.21 -0.77 12.51
C ASN A 203 -0.64 0.12 11.34
N ARG A 204 -0.63 -0.40 10.11
CA ARG A 204 -0.84 0.35 8.84
C ARG A 204 -2.00 1.34 8.81
N TYR A 205 -3.13 1.11 9.47
CA TYR A 205 -4.25 2.08 9.48
C TYR A 205 -4.50 2.71 10.85
N LEU A 206 -3.76 2.27 11.87
CA LEU A 206 -3.98 2.62 13.26
C LEU A 206 -2.62 2.79 13.96
N ILE A 207 -1.83 3.73 13.45
CA ILE A 207 -0.60 4.17 14.11
C ILE A 207 -0.91 4.75 15.50
N PRO A 208 0.04 4.80 16.45
CA PRO A 208 -0.21 5.32 17.79
C PRO A 208 -0.89 6.69 17.83
N GLU A 209 -0.51 7.58 16.92
CA GLU A 209 -1.05 8.93 16.77
C GLU A 209 -2.53 8.91 16.42
N VAL A 210 -2.97 7.97 15.56
CA VAL A 210 -4.39 7.75 15.23
C VAL A 210 -5.12 7.10 16.41
N LYS A 211 -4.57 6.02 16.97
CA LYS A 211 -5.18 5.28 18.09
C LYS A 211 -5.42 6.17 19.31
N SER A 212 -4.55 7.15 19.54
CA SER A 212 -4.68 8.06 20.68
C SER A 212 -5.87 9.01 20.60
N VAL A 213 -6.48 9.21 19.42
CA VAL A 213 -7.50 10.25 19.17
C VAL A 213 -8.83 9.75 18.60
N VAL A 214 -8.93 8.46 18.29
CA VAL A 214 -10.20 7.81 17.92
C VAL A 214 -11.14 7.70 19.12
N HIS A 215 -12.45 7.70 18.88
CA HIS A 215 -13.45 7.65 19.94
C HIS A 215 -14.61 6.70 19.61
N GLN A 216 -15.41 6.31 20.59
CA GLN A 216 -16.48 5.30 20.46
C GLN A 216 -17.69 5.70 19.60
N GLN A 217 -17.69 6.90 19.01
CA GLN A 217 -18.78 7.45 18.19
C GLN A 217 -18.31 7.78 16.77
N GLU A 218 -17.29 7.09 16.25
CA GLU A 218 -16.85 7.33 14.87
C GLU A 218 -17.95 7.00 13.84
N VAL A 219 -18.05 7.84 12.82
CA VAL A 219 -18.64 7.49 11.53
C VAL A 219 -17.48 7.10 10.61
N ILE A 220 -17.36 5.80 10.35
CA ILE A 220 -16.22 5.19 9.68
C ILE A 220 -16.55 4.97 8.21
N ALA A 221 -15.67 5.41 7.32
CA ALA A 221 -15.70 5.06 5.91
C ALA A 221 -14.49 4.17 5.56
N ASP A 222 -14.73 2.91 5.19
CA ASP A 222 -13.74 2.02 4.62
C ASP A 222 -13.91 2.01 3.09
N ILE A 223 -13.02 2.75 2.42
CA ILE A 223 -13.04 2.93 0.98
C ILE A 223 -11.99 2.01 0.34
N GLY A 224 -12.45 1.09 -0.52
CA GLY A 224 -11.65 -0.01 -1.06
C GLY A 224 -11.46 -1.09 0.00
N ALA A 225 -12.58 -1.68 0.43
CA ALA A 225 -12.62 -2.60 1.56
C ALA A 225 -12.14 -4.02 1.22
N HIS A 226 -12.00 -4.36 -0.07
CA HIS A 226 -11.64 -5.68 -0.54
C HIS A 226 -12.56 -6.74 0.09
N GLN A 227 -12.03 -7.67 0.88
CA GLN A 227 -12.83 -8.71 1.54
C GLN A 227 -13.16 -8.37 3.00
N GLY A 228 -13.05 -7.10 3.41
CA GLY A 228 -13.50 -6.60 4.71
C GLY A 228 -12.51 -6.79 5.88
N GLU A 229 -11.28 -7.26 5.63
CA GLU A 229 -10.28 -7.45 6.70
C GLU A 229 -9.97 -6.14 7.44
N THR A 230 -9.87 -5.03 6.70
CA THR A 230 -9.58 -3.73 7.31
C THR A 230 -10.78 -3.19 8.07
N SER A 231 -12.00 -3.41 7.58
CA SER A 231 -13.23 -3.07 8.30
C SER A 231 -13.28 -3.78 9.67
N LEU A 232 -13.00 -5.09 9.72
CA LEU A 232 -12.93 -5.84 10.96
C LEU A 232 -11.83 -5.33 11.89
N LEU A 233 -10.63 -5.06 11.36
CA LEU A 233 -9.52 -4.50 12.14
C LEU A 233 -9.87 -3.16 12.78
N LEU A 234 -10.59 -2.28 12.06
CA LEU A 234 -11.06 -0.99 12.58
C LEU A 234 -12.13 -1.20 13.66
N LEU A 235 -13.09 -2.10 13.43
CA LEU A 235 -14.12 -2.43 14.41
C LEU A 235 -13.54 -2.99 15.70
N ASP A 236 -12.61 -3.93 15.62
CA ASP A 236 -11.90 -4.50 16.76
C ASP A 236 -11.16 -3.42 17.55
N ALA A 237 -10.46 -2.52 16.85
CA ALA A 237 -9.73 -1.42 17.49
C ALA A 237 -10.64 -0.43 18.21
N PHE A 238 -11.90 -0.32 17.80
CA PHE A 238 -12.91 0.54 18.43
C PHE A 238 -13.81 -0.24 19.40
N ASN A 239 -13.49 -1.50 19.71
CA ASN A 239 -14.28 -2.39 20.55
C ASN A 239 -15.75 -2.50 20.07
N TYR A 240 -15.97 -2.47 18.75
CA TYR A 240 -17.30 -2.45 18.13
C TYR A 240 -18.19 -1.29 18.59
N HIS A 241 -17.62 -0.21 19.10
CA HIS A 241 -18.32 1.03 19.39
C HIS A 241 -18.07 2.06 18.29
N TYR A 242 -19.11 2.32 17.51
CA TYR A 242 -19.13 3.28 16.41
C TYR A 242 -20.55 3.82 16.25
N LYS A 243 -20.69 4.92 15.50
CA LYS A 243 -21.98 5.52 15.16
C LYS A 243 -22.54 4.96 13.85
N SER A 244 -21.68 4.79 12.85
CA SER A 244 -22.00 4.04 11.62
C SER A 244 -20.73 3.63 10.86
N LEU A 245 -20.84 2.57 10.07
CA LEU A 245 -19.81 1.99 9.23
C LEU A 245 -20.29 2.03 7.76
N TRP A 246 -19.50 2.66 6.90
CA TRP A 246 -19.77 2.85 5.48
C TRP A 246 -18.67 2.16 4.68
N ILE A 247 -19.02 1.10 3.98
CA ILE A 247 -18.08 0.24 3.26
C ILE A 247 -18.31 0.42 1.77
N PHE A 248 -17.24 0.72 1.03
CA PHE A 248 -17.26 0.88 -0.42
C PHE A 248 -16.33 -0.15 -1.07
N GLU A 249 -16.91 -1.07 -1.83
CA GLU A 249 -16.20 -2.11 -2.57
C GLU A 249 -16.93 -2.38 -3.89
N PRO A 250 -16.38 -1.99 -5.05
CA PRO A 250 -17.07 -2.15 -6.33
C PRO A 250 -17.10 -3.58 -6.86
N ASP A 251 -16.18 -4.47 -6.46
CA ASP A 251 -16.13 -5.83 -6.99
C ASP A 251 -17.22 -6.73 -6.34
N PRO A 252 -18.11 -7.36 -7.12
CA PRO A 252 -19.22 -8.15 -6.57
C PRO A 252 -18.79 -9.38 -5.76
N GLU A 253 -17.67 -10.03 -6.10
CA GLU A 253 -17.19 -11.21 -5.37
C GLU A 253 -16.67 -10.79 -3.99
N ASN A 254 -15.87 -9.73 -3.96
CA ASN A 254 -15.39 -9.11 -2.72
C ASN A 254 -16.57 -8.62 -1.85
N LEU A 255 -17.57 -7.98 -2.46
CA LEU A 255 -18.77 -7.50 -1.77
C LEU A 255 -19.53 -8.64 -1.08
N SER A 256 -19.74 -9.75 -1.78
CA SER A 256 -20.41 -10.93 -1.23
C SER A 256 -19.64 -11.56 -0.06
N LEU A 257 -18.30 -11.55 -0.12
CA LEU A 257 -17.45 -11.99 0.98
C LEU A 257 -17.56 -11.06 2.20
N ILE A 258 -17.65 -9.73 1.99
CA ILE A 258 -17.91 -8.76 3.07
C ILE A 258 -19.26 -9.03 3.71
N GLU A 259 -20.33 -9.18 2.92
CA GLU A 259 -21.68 -9.46 3.43
C GLU A 259 -21.70 -10.71 4.30
N SER A 260 -21.04 -11.78 3.84
CA SER A 260 -20.94 -13.04 4.58
C SER A 260 -20.14 -12.90 5.88
N LYS A 261 -19.01 -12.18 5.85
CA LYS A 261 -18.16 -11.95 7.04
C LYS A 261 -18.86 -11.07 8.07
N LEU A 262 -19.64 -10.09 7.64
CA LEU A 262 -20.30 -9.11 8.50
C LEU A 262 -21.78 -9.42 8.75
N GLU A 263 -22.30 -10.58 8.34
CA GLU A 263 -23.73 -10.94 8.39
C GLU A 263 -24.36 -10.68 9.76
N LYS A 264 -23.69 -11.13 10.84
CA LYS A 264 -24.17 -10.95 12.23
C LYS A 264 -24.19 -9.48 12.64
N LEU A 265 -23.20 -8.71 12.20
CA LEU A 265 -23.09 -7.28 12.49
C LEU A 265 -24.17 -6.50 11.74
N ILE A 266 -24.32 -6.76 10.45
CA ILE A 266 -25.36 -6.17 9.59
C ILE A 266 -26.75 -6.48 10.13
N SER A 267 -26.97 -7.71 10.61
CA SER A 267 -28.25 -8.11 11.21
C SER A 267 -28.55 -7.38 12.52
N ARG A 268 -27.53 -7.15 13.36
CA ARG A 268 -27.66 -6.45 14.64
C ARG A 268 -27.81 -4.94 14.46
N ASP A 269 -27.01 -4.36 13.57
CA ASP A 269 -26.80 -2.91 13.44
C ASP A 269 -27.23 -2.42 12.04
N ARG A 270 -28.38 -2.90 11.56
CA ARG A 270 -28.85 -2.70 10.17
C ARG A 270 -28.88 -1.24 9.71
N ASP A 271 -29.21 -0.32 10.62
CA ASP A 271 -29.28 1.12 10.32
C ASP A 271 -27.93 1.85 10.47
N GLN A 272 -26.90 1.14 10.94
CA GLN A 272 -25.56 1.68 11.18
C GLN A 272 -24.51 1.12 10.21
N VAL A 273 -24.77 -0.02 9.54
CA VAL A 273 -23.84 -0.62 8.58
C VAL A 273 -24.37 -0.46 7.17
N HIS A 274 -23.63 0.29 6.34
CA HIS A 274 -23.99 0.60 4.97
C HIS A 274 -22.94 0.05 4.02
N LEU A 275 -23.38 -0.78 3.07
CA LEU A 275 -22.52 -1.45 2.10
C LEU A 275 -22.86 -0.95 0.68
N TYR A 276 -21.84 -0.50 -0.06
CA TYR A 276 -21.99 0.08 -1.39
C TYR A 276 -21.08 -0.61 -2.42
N GLY A 277 -21.71 -1.28 -3.39
CA GLY A 277 -21.11 -1.79 -4.61
C GLY A 277 -20.80 -0.70 -5.65
N THR A 278 -20.16 0.39 -5.25
CA THR A 278 -19.91 1.57 -6.11
C THR A 278 -18.46 2.00 -5.99
N ALA A 279 -17.81 2.24 -7.12
CA ALA A 279 -16.48 2.83 -7.13
C ALA A 279 -16.57 4.34 -6.89
N LEU A 280 -15.53 4.89 -6.27
CA LEU A 280 -15.44 6.32 -5.98
C LEU A 280 -14.35 6.98 -6.83
N SER A 281 -14.57 8.25 -7.20
CA SER A 281 -13.56 9.11 -7.85
C SER A 281 -13.93 10.60 -7.67
N ASN A 282 -13.26 11.51 -8.38
CA ASN A 282 -13.55 12.95 -8.33
C ASN A 282 -14.73 13.38 -9.23
N VAL A 283 -15.14 12.53 -10.18
CA VAL A 283 -16.23 12.81 -11.12
C VAL A 283 -17.16 11.61 -11.20
N SER A 284 -18.46 11.85 -11.07
CA SER A 284 -19.48 10.82 -11.26
C SER A 284 -19.64 10.47 -12.74
N GLY A 285 -19.85 9.19 -13.03
CA GLY A 285 -20.02 8.73 -14.41
C GLY A 285 -19.88 7.22 -14.55
N MET A 286 -19.78 6.74 -15.79
CA MET A 286 -19.42 5.35 -16.07
C MET A 286 -17.92 5.28 -16.36
N ARG A 287 -17.24 4.29 -15.77
CA ARG A 287 -15.81 4.04 -16.01
C ARG A 287 -15.58 2.55 -16.19
N GLN A 288 -14.53 2.23 -16.95
CA GLN A 288 -14.06 0.86 -17.10
C GLN A 288 -13.42 0.38 -15.80
N PHE A 289 -13.66 -0.89 -15.47
CA PHE A 289 -13.23 -1.53 -14.25
C PHE A 289 -12.72 -2.93 -14.56
N PHE A 290 -11.58 -3.27 -13.96
CA PHE A 290 -10.97 -4.58 -14.08
C PHE A 290 -11.40 -5.44 -12.89
N ALA A 291 -12.38 -6.32 -13.11
CA ALA A 291 -13.00 -7.13 -12.07
C ALA A 291 -12.28 -8.49 -11.87
N GLY A 292 -12.61 -9.20 -10.78
CA GLY A 292 -12.19 -10.58 -10.54
C GLY A 292 -10.67 -10.76 -10.40
N ALA A 293 -9.97 -9.74 -9.92
CA ALA A 293 -8.52 -9.72 -9.73
C ALA A 293 -8.10 -9.64 -8.26
N GLY A 294 -9.04 -9.85 -7.32
CA GLY A 294 -8.80 -9.73 -5.87
C GLY A 294 -8.23 -8.36 -5.50
N TYR A 295 -7.03 -8.35 -4.93
CA TYR A 295 -6.31 -7.11 -4.56
C TYR A 295 -6.04 -6.17 -5.74
N ALA A 296 -6.05 -6.66 -6.98
CA ALA A 296 -5.77 -5.81 -8.14
C ALA A 296 -7.03 -5.24 -8.83
N CYS A 297 -8.22 -5.47 -8.27
CA CYS A 297 -9.46 -4.90 -8.80
C CYS A 297 -9.43 -3.37 -8.75
N GLN A 298 -9.59 -2.69 -9.89
CA GLN A 298 -9.44 -1.24 -9.96
C GLN A 298 -10.09 -0.62 -11.20
N LEU A 299 -10.30 0.70 -11.17
CA LEU A 299 -10.65 1.48 -12.36
C LEU A 299 -9.49 1.42 -13.36
N SER A 300 -9.76 0.92 -14.56
CA SER A 300 -8.71 0.67 -15.56
C SER A 300 -9.27 0.66 -16.97
N GLU A 301 -8.53 1.22 -17.93
CA GLU A 301 -8.92 1.25 -19.35
C GLU A 301 -8.93 -0.15 -19.99
N ILE A 302 -8.12 -1.07 -19.48
CA ILE A 302 -8.09 -2.48 -19.90
C ILE A 302 -9.15 -3.34 -19.19
N GLY A 303 -10.03 -2.71 -18.41
CA GLY A 303 -11.17 -3.36 -17.76
C GLY A 303 -12.21 -3.85 -18.78
N ASP A 304 -12.75 -5.03 -18.51
CA ASP A 304 -13.78 -5.70 -19.31
C ASP A 304 -15.21 -5.41 -18.81
N THR A 305 -15.33 -4.75 -17.66
CA THR A 305 -16.61 -4.34 -17.08
C THR A 305 -16.72 -2.83 -17.02
N SER A 306 -17.95 -2.32 -16.99
CA SER A 306 -18.24 -0.91 -16.76
C SER A 306 -19.14 -0.77 -15.54
N LEU A 307 -18.82 0.17 -14.66
CA LEU A 307 -19.59 0.42 -13.46
C LEU A 307 -19.82 1.91 -13.20
N SER A 308 -20.79 2.19 -12.33
CA SER A 308 -21.07 3.55 -11.89
C SER A 308 -20.01 4.00 -10.89
N VAL A 309 -19.46 5.17 -11.15
CA VAL A 309 -18.57 5.90 -10.26
C VAL A 309 -19.32 7.09 -9.67
N LYS A 310 -19.10 7.36 -8.37
CA LYS A 310 -19.65 8.52 -7.67
C LYS A 310 -18.57 9.28 -6.91
N THR A 311 -18.83 10.54 -6.61
CA THR A 311 -18.03 11.27 -5.63
C THR A 311 -18.45 10.88 -4.21
N PHE A 312 -17.52 10.91 -3.25
CA PHE A 312 -17.88 10.64 -1.84
C PHE A 312 -18.86 11.70 -1.31
N ASP A 313 -18.71 12.95 -1.74
CA ASP A 313 -19.62 14.05 -1.38
C ASP A 313 -21.09 13.77 -1.74
N ALA A 314 -21.37 12.89 -2.71
CA ALA A 314 -22.73 12.54 -3.10
C ALA A 314 -23.50 11.73 -2.04
N PHE A 315 -22.81 11.19 -1.03
CA PHE A 315 -23.43 10.40 0.04
C PHE A 315 -23.80 11.25 1.27
N ASP A 316 -23.34 12.51 1.36
CA ASP A 316 -23.57 13.44 2.50
C ASP A 316 -23.37 12.79 3.88
N VAL A 317 -22.30 12.00 4.01
CA VAL A 317 -21.98 11.27 5.24
C VAL A 317 -21.22 12.17 6.20
N PRO A 318 -21.64 12.29 7.48
CA PRO A 318 -20.90 13.02 8.51
C PRO A 318 -19.70 12.21 9.01
N VAL A 319 -18.83 11.79 8.10
CA VAL A 319 -17.68 10.92 8.34
C VAL A 319 -16.69 11.57 9.31
N THR A 320 -16.19 10.80 10.26
CA THR A 320 -15.19 11.25 11.26
C THR A 320 -13.90 10.44 11.18
N PHE A 321 -13.92 9.29 10.48
CA PHE A 321 -12.74 8.48 10.15
C PHE A 321 -12.88 7.94 8.72
N MET A 322 -11.90 8.20 7.86
CA MET A 322 -11.88 7.78 6.46
C MET A 322 -10.60 7.01 6.15
N LYS A 323 -10.73 5.75 5.73
CA LYS A 323 -9.63 4.92 5.23
C LYS A 323 -9.76 4.76 3.71
N LEU A 324 -8.66 4.89 2.98
CA LEU A 324 -8.61 4.74 1.53
C LEU A 324 -7.51 3.74 1.12
N HIS A 325 -7.88 2.79 0.26
CA HIS A 325 -6.97 1.89 -0.44
C HIS A 325 -7.57 1.54 -1.80
N LEU A 326 -7.16 2.21 -2.88
CA LEU A 326 -7.93 2.26 -4.15
C LEU A 326 -7.08 2.05 -5.40
N GLU A 327 -5.93 1.36 -5.27
CA GLU A 327 -5.08 0.96 -6.40
C GLU A 327 -4.71 2.12 -7.35
N GLY A 328 -4.67 3.37 -6.84
CA GLY A 328 -4.28 4.57 -7.58
C GLY A 328 -5.33 5.68 -7.66
N GLU A 329 -6.58 5.43 -7.28
CA GLU A 329 -7.66 6.44 -7.29
C GLU A 329 -7.74 7.26 -5.99
N GLU A 330 -6.79 7.11 -5.05
CA GLU A 330 -6.86 7.76 -3.74
C GLU A 330 -6.97 9.29 -3.82
N LEU A 331 -6.12 9.95 -4.61
CA LEU A 331 -6.18 11.40 -4.75
C LEU A 331 -7.48 11.86 -5.41
N ASN A 332 -8.00 11.11 -6.39
CA ASN A 332 -9.26 11.46 -7.03
C ASN A 332 -10.43 11.31 -6.05
N VAL A 333 -10.46 10.26 -5.22
CA VAL A 333 -11.50 10.12 -4.20
C VAL A 333 -11.41 11.21 -3.15
N LEU A 334 -10.20 11.57 -2.70
CA LEU A 334 -9.99 12.69 -1.79
C LEU A 334 -10.53 14.00 -2.38
N GLN A 335 -10.28 14.26 -3.67
CA GLN A 335 -10.84 15.42 -4.38
C GLN A 335 -12.38 15.34 -4.50
N GLY A 336 -12.93 14.16 -4.76
CA GLY A 336 -14.38 13.91 -4.76
C GLY A 336 -15.02 13.95 -3.37
N ALA A 337 -14.22 14.03 -2.31
CA ALA A 337 -14.64 14.15 -0.93
C ALA A 337 -14.35 15.55 -0.36
N GLU A 338 -13.91 16.53 -1.16
CA GLU A 338 -13.40 17.81 -0.66
C GLU A 338 -14.41 18.53 0.26
N LYS A 339 -15.71 18.58 -0.10
CA LYS A 339 -16.70 19.27 0.74
C LYS A 339 -16.87 18.57 2.08
N THR A 340 -16.93 17.23 2.05
CA THR A 340 -17.02 16.39 3.24
C THR A 340 -15.80 16.58 4.13
N LEU A 341 -14.59 16.50 3.57
CA LEU A 341 -13.34 16.63 4.30
C LEU A 341 -13.22 18.00 4.99
N ARG A 342 -13.62 19.08 4.31
CA ARG A 342 -13.63 20.44 4.89
C ARG A 342 -14.69 20.61 5.98
N LYS A 343 -15.89 20.05 5.77
CA LYS A 343 -17.05 20.20 6.66
C LYS A 343 -16.93 19.35 7.92
N HIS A 344 -16.64 18.07 7.78
CA HIS A 344 -16.68 17.09 8.86
C HIS A 344 -15.32 16.81 9.50
N ARG A 345 -14.25 17.22 8.81
CA ARG A 345 -12.86 17.15 9.28
C ARG A 345 -12.51 15.76 9.86
N PRO A 346 -12.65 14.67 9.09
CA PRO A 346 -12.34 13.33 9.58
C PRO A 346 -10.84 13.12 9.76
N ILE A 347 -10.49 12.12 10.56
CA ILE A 347 -9.17 11.48 10.44
C ILE A 347 -9.11 10.81 9.07
N VAL A 348 -8.05 11.05 8.30
CA VAL A 348 -7.83 10.41 7.00
C VAL A 348 -6.63 9.48 7.09
N THR A 349 -6.78 8.23 6.65
CA THR A 349 -5.70 7.25 6.50
C THR A 349 -5.70 6.74 5.06
N SER A 350 -4.74 7.16 4.25
CA SER A 350 -4.75 6.91 2.80
C SER A 350 -3.46 6.28 2.32
N THR A 351 -3.55 5.17 1.60
CA THR A 351 -2.40 4.64 0.87
C THR A 351 -1.89 5.65 -0.15
N ALA A 352 -0.58 5.70 -0.33
CA ALA A 352 0.12 6.66 -1.18
C ALA A 352 1.08 5.98 -2.17
N TYR A 353 0.99 4.65 -2.35
CA TYR A 353 2.05 3.89 -3.02
C TYR A 353 1.68 3.32 -4.39
N HIS A 354 0.48 3.53 -4.91
CA HIS A 354 0.04 2.90 -6.17
C HIS A 354 0.49 3.64 -7.44
N ASN A 355 0.85 4.92 -7.35
CA ASN A 355 1.34 5.67 -8.51
C ASN A 355 2.21 6.87 -8.11
N ARG A 356 2.74 7.57 -9.13
CA ARG A 356 3.62 8.74 -9.00
C ARG A 356 3.01 9.89 -8.17
N LEU A 357 1.68 10.01 -8.10
CA LEU A 357 1.02 11.07 -7.31
C LEU A 357 1.40 10.98 -5.82
N GLY A 358 1.71 9.76 -5.36
CA GLY A 358 2.22 9.46 -4.04
C GLY A 358 3.55 10.13 -3.68
N LEU A 359 4.37 10.50 -4.66
CA LEU A 359 5.67 11.15 -4.41
C LEU A 359 5.52 12.49 -3.69
N TYR A 360 4.48 13.25 -3.96
CA TYR A 360 4.23 14.52 -3.25
C TYR A 360 2.84 15.08 -3.51
N LYS A 361 2.26 14.87 -4.71
CA LYS A 361 1.02 15.53 -5.13
C LYS A 361 -0.14 15.25 -4.19
N MET A 362 -0.27 14.01 -3.71
CA MET A 362 -1.32 13.67 -2.74
C MET A 362 -1.13 14.38 -1.40
N ALA A 363 0.09 14.38 -0.86
CA ALA A 363 0.42 15.09 0.38
C ALA A 363 0.22 16.60 0.24
N ALA A 364 0.73 17.19 -0.85
CA ALA A 364 0.60 18.61 -1.15
C ALA A 364 -0.87 19.03 -1.27
N TRP A 365 -1.71 18.19 -1.90
CA TRP A 365 -3.15 18.46 -1.98
C TRP A 365 -3.81 18.40 -0.60
N LEU A 366 -3.52 17.39 0.23
CA LEU A 366 -4.05 17.27 1.59
C LEU A 366 -3.64 18.47 2.46
N MET A 367 -2.35 18.82 2.46
CA MET A 367 -1.80 19.93 3.24
C MET A 367 -2.37 21.30 2.81
N LYS A 368 -2.64 21.48 1.51
CA LYS A 368 -3.31 22.68 1.00
C LYS A 368 -4.80 22.74 1.33
N THR A 369 -5.46 21.59 1.43
CA THR A 369 -6.92 21.50 1.53
C THR A 369 -7.40 21.44 2.98
N LEU A 370 -6.65 20.78 3.85
CA LEU A 370 -7.05 20.45 5.22
C LEU A 370 -6.34 21.37 6.23
N ASP A 371 -7.00 22.49 6.54
CA ASP A 371 -6.45 23.49 7.48
C ASP A 371 -6.39 22.96 8.92
N ASN A 372 -5.32 23.27 9.65
CA ASN A 372 -5.14 22.87 11.06
C ASN A 372 -5.22 21.34 11.28
N TYR A 373 -4.44 20.60 10.50
CA TYR A 373 -4.21 19.16 10.63
C TYR A 373 -2.76 18.89 11.01
N GLN A 374 -2.55 17.75 11.66
CA GLN A 374 -1.24 17.11 11.76
C GLN A 374 -1.13 16.04 10.68
N PHE A 375 -0.01 16.04 9.96
CA PHE A 375 0.27 15.15 8.85
C PHE A 375 1.44 14.23 9.17
N PHE A 376 1.24 12.95 8.90
CA PHE A 376 2.22 11.90 9.11
C PHE A 376 2.38 11.07 7.84
N PHE A 377 3.58 10.57 7.62
CA PHE A 377 3.89 9.60 6.57
C PHE A 377 4.56 8.39 7.21
N ARG A 378 4.13 7.18 6.85
CA ARG A 378 4.73 5.94 7.34
C ARG A 378 4.86 4.93 6.22
N LEU A 379 5.81 4.01 6.37
CA LEU A 379 6.04 2.90 5.45
C LEU A 379 5.87 1.58 6.19
N HIS A 380 4.81 0.84 5.85
CA HIS A 380 4.41 -0.40 6.54
C HIS A 380 4.76 -1.66 5.77
N SER A 381 5.47 -1.54 4.64
CA SER A 381 5.88 -2.66 3.83
C SER A 381 7.14 -2.32 3.04
N GLY A 382 7.92 -3.34 2.71
CA GLY A 382 9.09 -3.25 1.86
C GLY A 382 8.70 -2.90 0.43
N CYS A 383 9.71 -2.72 -0.40
CA CYS A 383 9.55 -2.45 -1.81
C CYS A 383 8.70 -1.20 -2.11
N GLY A 384 8.78 -0.18 -1.24
CA GLY A 384 8.00 1.06 -1.38
C GLY A 384 6.49 0.85 -1.40
N THR A 385 5.99 -0.30 -0.92
CA THR A 385 4.56 -0.57 -0.74
C THR A 385 4.12 -0.26 0.68
N GLY A 386 2.81 -0.16 0.92
CA GLY A 386 2.31 0.18 2.25
C GLY A 386 2.74 1.57 2.75
N ALA A 387 3.06 2.49 1.83
CA ALA A 387 3.23 3.90 2.18
C ALA A 387 1.85 4.51 2.46
N VAL A 388 1.68 5.15 3.62
CA VAL A 388 0.40 5.70 4.07
C VAL A 388 0.59 7.13 4.57
N ILE A 389 -0.33 8.02 4.16
CA ILE A 389 -0.49 9.36 4.71
C ILE A 389 -1.60 9.34 5.75
N TYR A 390 -1.33 9.94 6.89
CA TYR A 390 -2.32 10.20 7.94
C TYR A 390 -2.52 11.69 8.07
N ALA A 391 -3.77 12.13 8.08
CA ALA A 391 -4.15 13.49 8.39
C ALA A 391 -5.08 13.46 9.61
N ILE A 392 -4.67 14.09 10.70
CA ILE A 392 -5.40 14.12 11.96
C ILE A 392 -5.74 15.57 12.31
N PRO A 393 -7.03 15.95 12.42
CA PRO A 393 -7.40 17.31 12.82
C PRO A 393 -6.84 17.64 14.21
N SER A 394 -6.19 18.80 14.36
CA SER A 394 -5.49 19.16 15.61
C SER A 394 -6.40 19.18 16.84
N GLU A 395 -7.69 19.51 16.67
CA GLU A 395 -8.69 19.53 17.75
C GLU A 395 -8.94 18.14 18.37
N ARG A 396 -8.59 17.05 17.67
CA ARG A 396 -8.75 15.68 18.18
C ARG A 396 -7.81 15.39 19.35
N TYR A 397 -6.62 15.99 19.37
CA TYR A 397 -5.65 15.88 20.47
C TYR A 397 -6.05 16.70 21.71
N GLN A 398 -6.89 17.72 21.56
CA GLN A 398 -7.36 18.52 22.69
C GLN A 398 -8.49 17.83 23.46
N ARG A 399 -9.35 17.10 22.74
CA ARG A 399 -10.47 16.36 23.34
C ARG A 399 -10.00 15.23 24.25
N THR A 400 -8.91 14.55 23.91
CA THR A 400 -8.36 13.44 24.69
C THR A 400 -7.79 13.92 26.02
N ASN A 401 -7.10 15.07 26.04
CA ASN A 401 -6.59 15.68 27.26
C ASN A 401 -7.71 16.10 28.23
N ASN A 402 -8.85 16.57 27.73
CA ASN A 402 -9.98 16.95 28.57
C ASN A 402 -10.82 15.75 29.06
N ALA A 403 -10.89 14.66 28.28
CA ALA A 403 -11.57 13.44 28.69
C ALA A 403 -10.84 12.69 29.82
N GLY A 404 -9.51 12.82 29.91
CA GLY A 404 -8.72 12.28 31.02
C GLY A 404 -8.94 12.99 32.36
N VAL A 405 -9.29 14.28 32.35
CA VAL A 405 -9.48 15.09 33.56
C VAL A 405 -10.88 14.88 34.19
N ASN A 406 -11.88 14.53 33.39
CA ASN A 406 -13.26 14.35 33.87
C ASN A 406 -13.59 12.93 34.35
N ASN A 407 -12.64 11.99 34.31
CA ASN A 407 -12.81 10.62 34.81
C ASN A 407 -12.16 10.38 36.19
N GLU A 408 -11.59 11.41 36.82
CA GLU A 408 -11.00 11.34 38.17
C GLU A 408 -11.78 12.14 39.25
N SER A 409 -13.02 12.52 38.97
CA SER A 409 -13.89 13.27 39.91
C SER A 409 -15.08 12.48 40.42
#